data_AF-A0A7X2IJ59-F1
#
_entry.id   AF-A0A7X2IJ59-F1
#
_cell.length_a   1.000
_cell.length_b   1.000
_cell.length_c   1.000
_cell.angle_alpha   90.00
_cell.angle_beta   90.00
_cell.angle_gamma   90.00
#
_symmetry.space_group_name_H-M   'P 1'
#
loop_
_entity.id
_entity.type
_entity.pdbx_description
1 polymer ?
#
loop_
_entity_poly.entity_id
_entity_poly.type
_entity_poly.pdbx_seq_one_letter_code
_entity_poly.pdbx_strand_id
1 'polypeptide(L)'
;MTAVEKCRVIHPAFFLAFFWGLAPKALSFVSNWQIKGYYRAVASLARLFATRALNSPQKPFQGQWHAGGMPRLLRTPIISAPLHVVQRGHNRCDVFHRENDYLVYLAALQWALQQYRCELHAYTLMTNHVHLLISPADVDSLPRLFMSLGSRYCQYFNQQYQRTGSLWGGRYYASPILSDEQLMRCYRYIELNPMRAGMTNAPSAYHWSSYRCNGEGHPDDLVVPHELYLRLGLDEAARQANYRELCAQALHPQEIAAIRRAVKRGNPLE
;
A
#
# COMPACT_ATOMS: atom_id res chain seq x y z
N MET A 1 -11.63 33.51 -6.85
CA MET A 1 -11.15 32.15 -7.19
C MET A 1 -9.65 32.10 -6.94
N THR A 2 -9.23 31.36 -5.91
CA THR A 2 -7.81 31.27 -5.49
C THR A 2 -7.09 30.20 -6.33
N ALA A 3 -5.76 30.29 -6.43
CA ALA A 3 -4.92 29.37 -7.21
C ALA A 3 -5.07 27.88 -6.79
N VAL A 4 -5.66 27.62 -5.62
CA VAL A 4 -5.94 26.28 -5.09
C VAL A 4 -7.11 25.60 -5.81
N GLU A 5 -8.10 26.35 -6.30
CA GLU A 5 -9.26 25.77 -7.00
C GLU A 5 -8.94 25.35 -8.45
N LYS A 6 -7.90 25.93 -9.07
CA LYS A 6 -7.45 25.54 -10.41
C LYS A 6 -6.68 24.20 -10.44
N CYS A 7 -6.19 23.71 -9.31
CA CYS A 7 -5.55 22.38 -9.22
C CYS A 7 -6.56 21.22 -9.12
N ARG A 8 -7.86 21.49 -8.91
CA ARG A 8 -8.90 20.45 -8.74
C ARG A 8 -9.42 19.83 -10.03
N VAL A 9 -8.98 20.31 -11.20
CA VAL A 9 -9.36 19.75 -12.51
C VAL A 9 -8.10 19.37 -13.28
N ILE A 10 -7.35 18.40 -12.74
CA ILE A 10 -6.33 17.70 -13.51
C ILE A 10 -6.75 16.23 -13.58
N HIS A 11 -7.76 16.00 -14.42
CA HIS A 11 -8.25 14.72 -14.89
C HIS A 11 -7.11 13.92 -15.59
N PRO A 12 -7.24 12.60 -15.89
CA PRO A 12 -6.20 11.68 -16.38
C PRO A 12 -5.45 12.07 -17.67
N ALA A 13 -5.73 13.23 -18.25
CA ALA A 13 -5.02 13.77 -19.42
C ALA A 13 -3.52 14.04 -19.16
N PHE A 14 -3.09 14.25 -17.91
CA PHE A 14 -1.66 14.35 -17.59
C PHE A 14 -0.92 13.00 -17.64
N PHE A 15 -1.65 11.89 -17.47
CA PHE A 15 -1.12 10.55 -17.67
C PHE A 15 -0.89 10.25 -19.15
N LEU A 16 -1.64 10.88 -20.07
CA LEU A 16 -1.51 10.72 -21.53
C LEU A 16 -0.54 11.74 -22.16
N ALA A 17 -0.50 12.99 -21.68
CA ALA A 17 0.37 14.02 -22.24
C ALA A 17 1.87 13.71 -22.04
N PHE A 18 2.23 12.95 -21.00
CA PHE A 18 3.61 12.54 -20.75
C PHE A 18 4.08 11.39 -21.67
N PHE A 19 3.14 10.64 -22.27
CA PHE A 19 3.45 9.59 -23.26
C PHE A 19 3.74 10.13 -24.67
N TRP A 20 3.44 11.40 -24.97
CA TRP A 20 3.57 12.01 -26.31
C TRP A 20 4.43 13.28 -26.37
N GLY A 21 5.42 13.43 -25.49
CA GLY A 21 6.56 14.32 -25.72
C GLY A 21 6.26 15.82 -25.87
N LEU A 22 5.17 16.35 -25.29
CA LEU A 22 4.89 17.79 -25.32
C LEU A 22 5.18 18.48 -23.97
N ALA A 23 6.29 19.24 -24.00
CA ALA A 23 6.63 20.43 -23.23
C ALA A 23 7.24 20.32 -21.80
N PRO A 24 8.55 20.60 -21.67
CA PRO A 24 9.19 20.94 -20.40
C PRO A 24 9.04 22.44 -20.15
N LYS A 25 8.00 22.88 -19.43
CA LYS A 25 7.90 24.30 -18.97
C LYS A 25 6.98 24.56 -17.76
N ALA A 26 6.37 23.54 -17.15
CA ALA A 26 5.41 23.72 -16.04
C ALA A 26 5.96 23.38 -14.65
N LEU A 27 7.26 23.58 -14.40
CA LEU A 27 7.91 23.24 -13.12
C LEU A 27 8.31 24.45 -12.25
N SER A 28 7.92 25.67 -12.61
CA SER A 28 8.33 26.89 -11.89
C SER A 28 7.40 27.34 -10.74
N PHE A 29 6.34 26.60 -10.38
CA PHE A 29 5.35 27.11 -9.42
C PHE A 29 4.93 26.18 -8.26
N VAL A 30 5.71 25.15 -7.93
CA VAL A 30 5.38 24.25 -6.81
C VAL A 30 6.48 24.29 -5.74
N SER A 31 6.23 25.02 -4.65
CA SER A 31 7.13 25.16 -3.50
C SER A 31 7.00 24.04 -2.46
N ASN A 32 6.19 23.01 -2.72
CA ASN A 32 5.98 21.91 -1.77
C ASN A 32 6.97 20.76 -2.03
N TRP A 33 7.84 20.49 -1.07
CA TRP A 33 8.91 19.48 -1.15
C TRP A 33 8.36 18.06 -1.33
N GLN A 34 7.20 17.74 -0.73
CA GLN A 34 6.50 16.45 -0.89
C GLN A 34 6.03 16.22 -2.34
N ILE A 35 5.58 17.28 -3.01
CA ILE A 35 5.12 17.20 -4.40
C ILE A 35 6.30 16.94 -5.34
N LYS A 36 7.45 17.60 -5.13
CA LYS A 36 8.68 17.33 -5.90
C LYS A 36 9.19 15.89 -5.70
N GLY A 37 9.11 15.37 -4.48
CA GLY A 37 9.45 13.97 -4.18
C GLY A 37 8.55 12.98 -4.92
N TYR A 38 7.23 13.19 -4.89
CA TYR A 38 6.25 12.37 -5.60
C TYR A 38 6.50 12.36 -7.12
N TYR A 39 6.67 13.52 -7.76
CA TYR A 39 6.96 13.58 -9.20
C TYR A 39 8.31 12.94 -9.57
N ARG A 40 9.32 13.02 -8.69
CA ARG A 40 10.59 12.29 -8.89
C ARG A 40 10.38 10.78 -8.79
N ALA A 41 9.60 10.30 -7.82
CA ALA A 41 9.27 8.88 -7.68
C ALA A 41 8.50 8.36 -8.90
N VAL A 42 7.49 9.10 -9.37
CA VAL A 42 6.74 8.81 -10.60
C VAL A 42 7.66 8.85 -11.83
N ALA A 43 8.57 9.81 -11.93
CA ALA A 43 9.53 9.89 -13.04
C ALA A 43 10.59 8.78 -13.01
N SER A 44 10.99 8.30 -11.83
CA SER A 44 11.87 7.13 -11.68
C SER A 44 11.17 5.87 -12.16
N LEU A 45 9.90 5.69 -11.77
CA LEU A 45 9.05 4.62 -12.29
C LEU A 45 8.86 4.74 -13.82
N ALA A 46 8.58 5.93 -14.35
CA ALA A 46 8.42 6.17 -15.78
C ALA A 46 9.70 5.85 -16.58
N ARG A 47 10.89 6.20 -16.07
CA ARG A 47 12.18 5.84 -16.69
C ARG A 47 12.45 4.34 -16.71
N LEU A 48 12.06 3.63 -15.64
CA LEU A 48 12.07 2.17 -15.57
C LEU A 48 11.10 1.53 -16.59
N PHE A 49 10.00 2.19 -16.94
CA PHE A 49 9.04 1.69 -17.93
C PHE A 49 9.42 2.01 -19.38
N ALA A 50 10.00 3.19 -19.65
CA ALA A 50 10.44 3.59 -20.99
C ALA A 50 11.54 2.66 -21.56
N THR A 51 12.40 2.11 -20.70
CA THR A 51 13.45 1.15 -21.10
C THR A 51 12.92 -0.23 -21.48
N ARG A 52 11.68 -0.59 -21.08
CA ARG A 52 11.09 -1.91 -21.34
C ARG A 52 10.20 -1.95 -22.57
N ALA A 53 9.56 -0.83 -22.94
CA ALA A 53 8.71 -0.73 -24.12
C ALA A 53 9.48 -0.92 -25.45
N LEU A 54 10.78 -0.65 -25.48
CA LEU A 54 11.61 -0.75 -26.69
C LEU A 54 12.27 -2.11 -26.91
N ASN A 55 12.25 -3.05 -25.94
CA ASN A 55 13.08 -4.26 -25.96
C ASN A 55 12.36 -5.56 -25.55
N SER A 56 11.07 -5.72 -25.78
CA SER A 56 10.39 -7.00 -25.48
C SER A 56 9.48 -7.46 -26.60
N PRO A 57 9.91 -8.39 -27.48
CA PRO A 57 8.97 -9.16 -28.27
C PRO A 57 8.14 -10.05 -27.34
N GLN A 58 6.81 -9.87 -27.36
CA GLN A 58 5.90 -10.81 -26.72
C GLN A 58 5.98 -12.14 -27.46
N LYS A 59 6.72 -13.12 -26.91
CA LYS A 59 6.58 -14.51 -27.34
C LYS A 59 5.47 -15.17 -26.51
N PRO A 60 4.48 -15.84 -27.14
CA PRO A 60 3.50 -16.63 -26.40
C PRO A 60 4.21 -17.80 -25.70
N PHE A 61 3.84 -18.03 -24.44
CA PHE A 61 4.36 -19.12 -23.61
C PHE A 61 3.85 -20.47 -24.15
N GLN A 62 4.76 -21.30 -24.68
CA GLN A 62 4.50 -22.67 -25.15
C GLN A 62 5.09 -23.72 -24.19
N GLY A 63 4.79 -23.62 -22.90
CA GLY A 63 5.21 -24.62 -21.90
C GLY A 63 4.08 -25.60 -21.56
N GLN A 64 4.31 -26.90 -21.75
CA GLN A 64 3.45 -27.98 -21.22
C GLN A 64 3.57 -28.06 -19.69
N TRP A 65 2.44 -28.12 -18.98
CA TRP A 65 2.40 -28.30 -17.53
C TRP A 65 2.57 -29.78 -17.17
N HIS A 66 3.71 -30.15 -16.57
CA HIS A 66 3.80 -31.43 -15.86
C HIS A 66 3.17 -31.28 -14.47
N ALA A 67 2.02 -31.93 -14.27
CA ALA A 67 1.32 -31.98 -12.99
C ALA A 67 2.07 -32.88 -12.00
N GLY A 68 3.01 -32.30 -11.26
CA GLY A 68 3.79 -33.00 -10.24
C GLY A 68 4.28 -32.04 -9.16
N GLY A 69 3.37 -31.50 -8.35
CA GLY A 69 3.73 -30.65 -7.22
C GLY A 69 2.67 -30.74 -6.13
N MET A 70 3.09 -31.00 -4.90
CA MET A 70 2.20 -31.14 -3.73
C MET A 70 1.12 -30.05 -3.70
N PRO A 71 -0.17 -30.39 -3.50
CA PRO A 71 -1.23 -29.40 -3.38
C PRO A 71 -0.98 -28.57 -2.13
N ARG A 72 -0.48 -27.34 -2.32
CA ARG A 72 -0.46 -26.34 -1.26
C ARG A 72 -1.90 -25.89 -1.05
N LEU A 73 -2.41 -26.07 0.18
CA LEU A 73 -3.75 -25.68 0.61
C LEU A 73 -4.20 -24.39 -0.09
N LEU A 74 -5.23 -24.53 -0.92
CA LEU A 74 -6.01 -23.41 -1.42
C LEU A 74 -6.57 -22.69 -0.18
N ARG A 75 -6.07 -21.48 0.08
CA ARG A 75 -6.75 -20.59 1.02
C ARG A 75 -8.10 -20.31 0.39
N THR A 76 -9.17 -20.80 0.99
CA THR A 76 -10.54 -20.51 0.56
C THR A 76 -10.68 -18.99 0.48
N PRO A 77 -10.83 -18.41 -0.71
CA PRO A 77 -10.92 -16.97 -0.81
C PRO A 77 -12.32 -16.58 -0.32
N ILE A 78 -12.39 -15.95 0.85
CA ILE A 78 -13.60 -15.25 1.27
C ILE A 78 -13.61 -13.95 0.45
N ILE A 79 -14.27 -14.03 -0.70
CA ILE A 79 -14.24 -13.03 -1.79
C ILE A 79 -14.67 -11.63 -1.31
N SER A 80 -15.42 -11.55 -0.22
CA SER A 80 -16.02 -10.31 0.30
C SER A 80 -15.40 -9.77 1.59
N ALA A 81 -14.40 -10.43 2.17
CA ALA A 81 -13.82 -9.99 3.44
C ALA A 81 -12.62 -9.04 3.22
N PRO A 82 -12.54 -7.93 3.96
CA PRO A 82 -11.29 -7.17 4.08
C PRO A 82 -10.17 -8.07 4.60
N LEU A 83 -8.94 -7.81 4.13
CA LEU A 83 -7.77 -8.62 4.44
C LEU A 83 -6.73 -7.78 5.18
N HIS A 84 -6.20 -8.30 6.29
CA HIS A 84 -4.95 -7.81 6.86
C HIS A 84 -3.78 -8.45 6.12
N VAL A 85 -3.04 -7.63 5.38
CA VAL A 85 -1.94 -8.08 4.52
C VAL A 85 -0.60 -7.59 5.05
N VAL A 86 0.40 -8.48 5.00
CA VAL A 86 1.78 -8.17 5.38
C VAL A 86 2.76 -8.63 4.31
N GLN A 87 3.58 -7.71 3.82
CA GLN A 87 4.71 -8.00 2.93
C GLN A 87 6.01 -7.66 3.66
N ARG A 88 6.97 -8.59 3.72
CA ARG A 88 8.18 -8.45 4.54
C ARG A 88 9.44 -8.73 3.73
N GLY A 89 10.49 -7.95 3.99
CA GLY A 89 11.81 -8.12 3.39
C GLY A 89 12.39 -9.51 3.67
N HIS A 90 13.17 -10.02 2.72
CA HIS A 90 13.88 -11.28 2.88
C HIS A 90 14.84 -11.19 4.08
N ASN A 91 14.90 -12.22 4.92
CA ASN A 91 15.65 -12.21 6.18
C ASN A 91 15.37 -11.01 7.10
N ARG A 92 14.16 -10.41 7.00
CA ARG A 92 13.78 -9.18 7.72
C ARG A 92 14.68 -7.98 7.41
N CYS A 93 15.36 -8.00 6.26
CA CYS A 93 16.18 -6.89 5.81
C CYS A 93 15.32 -5.64 5.58
N ASP A 94 15.95 -4.48 5.71
CA ASP A 94 15.32 -3.22 5.35
C ASP A 94 14.96 -3.23 3.87
N VAL A 95 13.77 -2.72 3.58
CA VAL A 95 13.22 -2.55 2.23
C VAL A 95 12.99 -1.09 1.91
N PHE A 96 13.18 -0.19 2.87
CA PHE A 96 13.20 1.26 2.70
C PHE A 96 14.42 1.84 3.41
N HIS A 97 15.34 2.46 2.65
CA HIS A 97 16.53 3.09 3.21
C HIS A 97 16.44 4.61 3.21
N ARG A 98 15.63 5.20 2.32
CA ARG A 98 15.46 6.64 2.14
C ARG A 98 14.00 6.97 1.93
N GLU A 99 13.61 8.21 2.21
CA GLU A 99 12.24 8.69 1.99
C GLU A 99 11.71 8.43 0.57
N ASN A 100 12.57 8.56 -0.44
CA ASN A 100 12.20 8.30 -1.84
C ASN A 100 11.74 6.85 -2.07
N ASP A 101 12.24 5.89 -1.30
CA ASP A 101 11.85 4.49 -1.43
C ASP A 101 10.39 4.29 -1.04
N TYR A 102 9.96 4.93 0.05
CA TYR A 102 8.57 4.93 0.47
C TYR A 102 7.67 5.54 -0.61
N LEU A 103 8.06 6.69 -1.17
CA LEU A 103 7.30 7.36 -2.23
C LEU A 103 7.17 6.49 -3.50
N VAL A 104 8.25 5.82 -3.91
CA VAL A 104 8.20 4.91 -5.06
C VAL A 104 7.29 3.71 -4.79
N TYR A 105 7.34 3.15 -3.58
CA TYR A 105 6.44 2.07 -3.19
C TYR A 105 4.98 2.50 -3.19
N LEU A 106 4.66 3.65 -2.59
CA LEU A 106 3.30 4.20 -2.56
C LEU A 106 2.78 4.50 -3.97
N ALA A 107 3.61 5.06 -4.86
CA ALA A 107 3.22 5.28 -6.26
C ALA A 107 2.97 3.95 -7.01
N ALA A 108 3.81 2.93 -6.81
CA ALA A 108 3.61 1.61 -7.39
C ALA A 108 2.37 0.91 -6.82
N LEU A 109 2.09 1.11 -5.53
CA LEU A 109 0.90 0.61 -4.85
C LEU A 109 -0.36 1.29 -5.39
N GLN A 110 -0.37 2.62 -5.52
CA GLN A 110 -1.48 3.39 -6.09
C GLN A 110 -1.88 2.86 -7.46
N TRP A 111 -0.89 2.71 -8.34
CA TRP A 111 -1.10 2.15 -9.66
C TRP A 111 -1.70 0.74 -9.57
N ALA A 112 -1.14 -0.13 -8.72
CA ALA A 112 -1.60 -1.51 -8.62
C ALA A 112 -3.01 -1.63 -8.00
N LEU A 113 -3.36 -0.79 -7.02
CA LEU A 113 -4.71 -0.71 -6.44
C LEU A 113 -5.75 -0.39 -7.52
N GLN A 114 -5.47 0.61 -8.37
CA GLN A 114 -6.37 1.00 -9.46
C GLN A 114 -6.48 -0.10 -10.53
N GLN A 115 -5.36 -0.65 -10.98
CA GLN A 115 -5.35 -1.64 -12.07
C GLN A 115 -6.01 -2.96 -11.68
N TYR A 116 -5.88 -3.37 -10.42
CA TYR A 116 -6.39 -4.65 -9.93
C TYR A 116 -7.60 -4.49 -9.02
N ARG A 117 -8.21 -3.30 -8.97
CA ARG A 117 -9.46 -3.02 -8.27
C ARG A 117 -9.44 -3.49 -6.81
N CYS A 118 -8.43 -3.03 -6.07
CA CYS A 118 -8.36 -3.24 -4.64
C CYS A 118 -8.54 -1.89 -3.93
N GLU A 119 -9.35 -1.88 -2.88
CA GLU A 119 -9.55 -0.70 -2.04
C GLU A 119 -8.66 -0.79 -0.80
N LEU A 120 -7.81 0.21 -0.60
CA LEU A 120 -6.93 0.28 0.57
C LEU A 120 -7.59 1.14 1.65
N HIS A 121 -7.78 0.59 2.83
CA HIS A 121 -8.50 1.25 3.92
C HIS A 121 -7.54 1.81 4.99
N ALA A 122 -6.44 1.10 5.25
CA ALA A 122 -5.36 1.57 6.10
C ALA A 122 -4.03 0.96 5.70
N TYR A 123 -2.93 1.65 5.98
CA TYR A 123 -1.58 1.15 5.77
C TYR A 123 -0.58 1.71 6.77
N THR A 124 0.52 0.99 6.96
CA THR A 124 1.76 1.54 7.49
C THR A 124 2.95 0.86 6.82
N LEU A 125 3.89 1.66 6.34
CA LEU A 125 5.15 1.20 5.76
C LEU A 125 6.21 1.24 6.86
N MET A 126 6.68 0.09 7.31
CA MET A 126 7.79 -0.05 8.26
C MET A 126 9.09 -0.27 7.50
N THR A 127 10.26 -0.02 8.12
CA THR A 127 11.57 -0.11 7.44
C THR A 127 11.80 -1.45 6.72
N ASN A 128 11.35 -2.58 7.29
CA ASN A 128 11.53 -3.92 6.73
C ASN A 128 10.24 -4.67 6.35
N HIS A 129 9.07 -4.04 6.47
CA HIS A 129 7.79 -4.67 6.09
C HIS A 129 6.69 -3.64 5.92
N VAL A 130 5.58 -4.06 5.30
CA VAL A 130 4.40 -3.25 5.08
C VAL A 130 3.19 -3.96 5.68
N HIS A 131 2.30 -3.21 6.31
CA HIS A 131 0.99 -3.65 6.75
C HIS A 131 -0.09 -2.91 5.96
N LEU A 132 -1.05 -3.64 5.39
CA LEU A 132 -2.20 -3.09 4.65
C LEU A 132 -3.50 -3.69 5.20
N LEU A 133 -4.57 -2.90 5.28
CA LEU A 133 -5.95 -3.36 5.36
C LEU A 133 -6.60 -3.08 4.01
N ILE A 134 -6.95 -4.14 3.28
CA ILE A 134 -7.29 -4.05 1.86
C ILE A 134 -8.48 -4.95 1.51
N SER A 135 -9.43 -4.43 0.74
CA SER A 135 -10.55 -5.20 0.20
C SER A 135 -10.34 -5.44 -1.30
N PRO A 136 -10.08 -6.68 -1.73
CA PRO A 136 -9.96 -7.01 -3.15
C PRO A 136 -11.34 -7.13 -3.81
N ALA A 137 -11.49 -6.71 -5.07
CA ALA A 137 -12.73 -6.90 -5.82
C ALA A 137 -13.03 -8.37 -6.17
N ASP A 138 -11.99 -9.19 -6.33
CA ASP A 138 -12.11 -10.62 -6.63
C ASP A 138 -10.91 -11.43 -6.10
N VAL A 139 -11.00 -12.75 -6.24
CA VAL A 139 -10.00 -13.72 -5.73
C VAL A 139 -8.60 -13.55 -6.32
N ASP A 140 -8.50 -12.99 -7.52
CA ASP A 140 -7.26 -12.83 -8.26
C ASP A 140 -6.66 -11.43 -8.12
N SER A 141 -7.46 -10.47 -7.64
CA SER A 141 -7.08 -9.05 -7.51
C SER A 141 -5.86 -8.87 -6.62
N LEU A 142 -5.88 -9.45 -5.42
CA LEU A 142 -4.77 -9.34 -4.47
C LEU A 142 -3.48 -10.04 -4.97
N PRO A 143 -3.52 -11.29 -5.49
CA PRO A 143 -2.36 -11.90 -6.11
C PRO A 143 -1.74 -11.07 -7.24
N ARG A 144 -2.56 -10.55 -8.16
CA ARG A 144 -2.10 -9.72 -9.28
C ARG A 144 -1.48 -8.41 -8.79
N LEU A 145 -2.09 -7.76 -7.80
CA LEU A 145 -1.56 -6.57 -7.15
C LEU A 145 -0.15 -6.80 -6.61
N PHE A 146 0.04 -7.84 -5.79
CA PHE A 146 1.34 -8.08 -5.17
C PHE A 146 2.41 -8.60 -6.13
N MET A 147 2.01 -9.35 -7.17
CA MET A 147 2.93 -9.73 -8.24
C MET A 147 3.46 -8.49 -8.96
N SER A 148 2.56 -7.58 -9.33
CA SER A 148 2.94 -6.36 -10.02
C SER A 148 3.73 -5.40 -9.12
N LEU A 149 3.26 -5.15 -7.89
CA LEU A 149 3.90 -4.26 -6.93
C LEU A 149 5.30 -4.77 -6.56
N GLY A 150 5.39 -6.06 -6.23
CA GLY A 150 6.65 -6.71 -5.88
C GLY A 150 7.67 -6.63 -7.01
N SER A 151 7.25 -6.89 -8.25
CA SER A 151 8.15 -6.81 -9.42
C SER A 151 8.66 -5.39 -9.64
N ARG A 152 7.78 -4.38 -9.69
CA ARG A 152 8.15 -2.97 -9.93
C ARG A 152 9.08 -2.45 -8.85
N TYR A 153 8.73 -2.66 -7.59
CA TYR A 153 9.51 -2.14 -6.47
C TYR A 153 10.86 -2.86 -6.32
N CYS A 154 10.88 -4.19 -6.47
CA CYS A 154 12.13 -4.95 -6.42
C CYS A 154 13.10 -4.53 -7.55
N GLN A 155 12.59 -4.25 -8.75
CA GLN A 155 13.41 -3.73 -9.84
C GLN A 155 14.00 -2.35 -9.52
N TYR A 156 13.17 -1.42 -9.06
CA TYR A 156 13.63 -0.10 -8.60
C TYR A 156 14.71 -0.23 -7.53
N PHE A 157 14.44 -1.02 -6.49
CA PHE A 157 15.34 -1.18 -5.35
C PHE A 157 16.68 -1.78 -5.77
N ASN A 158 16.65 -2.83 -6.61
CA ASN A 158 17.84 -3.46 -7.14
C ASN A 158 18.69 -2.50 -7.98
N GLN A 159 18.05 -1.67 -8.81
CA GLN A 159 18.76 -0.65 -9.57
C GLN A 159 19.36 0.44 -8.66
N GLN A 160 18.57 0.96 -7.73
CA GLN A 160 18.95 2.05 -6.84
C GLN A 160 20.10 1.68 -5.91
N TYR A 161 20.15 0.43 -5.47
CA TYR A 161 21.11 -0.08 -4.48
C TYR A 161 22.12 -1.07 -5.06
N GLN A 162 22.20 -1.19 -6.40
CA GLN A 162 23.11 -2.10 -7.11
C GLN A 162 23.04 -3.55 -6.60
N ARG A 163 21.82 -4.02 -6.34
CA ARG A 163 21.53 -5.36 -5.85
C ARG A 163 20.98 -6.24 -6.96
N THR A 164 21.02 -7.54 -6.72
CA THR A 164 20.34 -8.56 -7.54
C THR A 164 19.51 -9.47 -6.64
N GLY A 165 18.65 -10.29 -7.26
CA GLY A 165 17.80 -11.24 -6.54
C GLY A 165 16.52 -10.63 -5.97
N SER A 166 15.87 -11.38 -5.08
CA SER A 166 14.59 -11.01 -4.46
C SER A 166 14.78 -10.06 -3.28
N LEU A 167 13.97 -9.00 -3.22
CA LEU A 167 13.87 -8.14 -2.05
C LEU A 167 12.97 -8.73 -0.95
N TRP A 168 11.88 -9.39 -1.36
CA TRP A 168 10.85 -9.88 -0.45
C TRP A 168 11.12 -11.33 -0.01
N GLY A 169 10.73 -11.68 1.22
CA GLY A 169 10.93 -13.02 1.80
C GLY A 169 10.00 -14.11 1.25
N GLY A 170 9.34 -13.89 0.11
CA GLY A 170 8.35 -14.77 -0.49
C GLY A 170 7.07 -14.03 -0.86
N ARG A 171 5.94 -14.75 -0.79
CA ARG A 171 4.60 -14.17 -0.97
C ARG A 171 4.23 -13.31 0.24
N TYR A 172 3.25 -12.44 0.05
CA TYR A 172 2.60 -11.73 1.16
C TYR A 172 1.84 -12.71 2.06
N TYR A 173 1.64 -12.31 3.31
CA TYR A 173 0.71 -12.92 4.24
C TYR A 173 -0.63 -12.20 4.16
N ALA A 174 -1.74 -12.92 4.22
CA ALA A 174 -3.08 -12.33 4.23
C ALA A 174 -3.98 -13.09 5.20
N SER A 175 -4.65 -12.36 6.07
CA SER A 175 -5.58 -12.85 7.09
C SER A 175 -6.94 -12.19 6.84
N PRO A 176 -8.02 -12.95 6.61
CA PRO A 176 -9.35 -12.36 6.48
C PRO A 176 -9.86 -11.78 7.81
N ILE A 177 -10.64 -10.71 7.69
CA ILE A 177 -11.33 -10.03 8.79
C ILE A 177 -12.81 -10.36 8.67
N LEU A 178 -13.39 -10.98 9.70
CA LEU A 178 -14.73 -11.58 9.62
C LEU A 178 -15.75 -10.89 10.53
N SER A 179 -15.35 -9.90 11.31
CA SER A 179 -16.26 -9.10 12.15
C SER A 179 -15.87 -7.63 12.24
N ASP A 180 -16.84 -6.81 12.60
CA ASP A 180 -16.67 -5.36 12.78
C ASP A 180 -15.58 -5.05 13.82
N GLU A 181 -15.57 -5.79 14.92
CA GLU A 181 -14.59 -5.64 15.99
C GLU A 181 -13.17 -5.98 15.49
N GLN A 182 -13.02 -7.07 14.73
CA GLN A 182 -11.74 -7.47 14.15
C GLN A 182 -11.22 -6.41 13.17
N LEU A 183 -12.11 -5.77 12.40
CA LEU A 183 -11.74 -4.69 11.49
C LEU A 183 -11.20 -3.49 12.25
N MET A 184 -11.92 -3.01 13.27
CA MET A 184 -11.49 -1.86 14.06
C MET A 184 -10.21 -2.14 14.84
N ARG A 185 -10.06 -3.37 15.34
CA ARG A 185 -8.80 -3.84 15.93
C ARG A 185 -7.66 -3.86 14.92
N CYS A 186 -7.90 -4.27 13.68
CA CYS A 186 -6.91 -4.28 12.61
C CYS A 186 -6.46 -2.86 12.24
N TYR A 187 -7.39 -1.91 12.07
CA TYR A 187 -7.09 -0.49 11.88
C TYR A 187 -6.13 0.02 12.96
N ARG A 188 -6.52 -0.10 14.23
CA ARG A 188 -5.69 0.33 15.38
C ARG A 188 -4.33 -0.35 15.37
N TYR A 189 -4.29 -1.65 15.06
CA TYR A 189 -3.03 -2.37 14.98
C TYR A 189 -2.13 -1.77 13.91
N ILE A 190 -2.63 -1.52 12.71
CA ILE A 190 -1.85 -0.95 11.61
C ILE A 190 -1.31 0.43 11.99
N GLU A 191 -2.19 1.35 12.42
CA GLU A 191 -1.78 2.73 12.69
C GLU A 191 -0.82 2.86 13.87
N LEU A 192 -0.98 2.03 14.91
CA LEU A 192 -0.13 2.09 16.10
C LEU A 192 1.16 1.26 15.95
N ASN A 193 1.40 0.61 14.81
CA ASN A 193 2.59 -0.21 14.62
C ASN A 193 3.91 0.57 14.79
N PRO A 194 4.07 1.76 14.19
CA PRO A 194 5.29 2.56 14.35
C PRO A 194 5.56 2.91 15.82
N MET A 195 4.53 3.22 16.59
CA MET A 195 4.66 3.47 18.03
C MET A 195 5.10 2.23 18.79
N ARG A 196 4.45 1.08 18.54
CA ARG A 196 4.82 -0.19 19.18
C ARG A 196 6.23 -0.65 18.81
N ALA A 197 6.75 -0.23 17.67
CA ALA A 197 8.11 -0.50 17.24
C ALA A 197 9.13 0.53 17.78
N GLY A 198 8.69 1.55 18.55
CA GLY A 198 9.55 2.60 19.08
C GLY A 198 10.06 3.59 18.02
N MET A 199 9.44 3.65 16.85
CA MET A 199 9.84 4.54 15.75
C MET A 199 9.28 5.96 15.90
N THR A 200 8.22 6.12 16.69
CA THR A 200 7.54 7.41 16.94
C THR A 200 6.85 7.37 18.30
N ASN A 201 6.63 8.54 18.90
CA ASN A 201 5.87 8.70 20.15
C ASN A 201 4.38 8.98 19.92
N ALA A 202 3.99 9.29 18.68
CA ALA A 202 2.60 9.57 18.31
C ALA A 202 2.32 9.03 16.90
N PRO A 203 1.10 8.55 16.63
CA PRO A 203 0.78 7.96 15.33
C PRO A 203 0.78 9.04 14.22
N SER A 204 0.36 10.27 14.55
CA SER A 204 0.39 11.44 13.65
C SER A 204 1.79 11.86 13.21
N ALA A 205 2.82 11.59 14.01
CA ALA A 205 4.20 11.93 13.69
C ALA A 205 4.84 10.96 12.67
N TYR A 206 4.22 9.79 12.43
CA TYR A 206 4.72 8.81 11.45
C TYR A 206 4.09 9.00 10.07
N HIS A 207 4.87 9.61 9.18
CA HIS A 207 4.43 10.05 7.86
C HIS A 207 4.08 8.92 6.89
N TRP A 208 4.62 7.72 7.11
CA TRP A 208 4.43 6.57 6.22
C TRP A 208 3.28 5.67 6.66
N SER A 209 2.17 6.28 7.08
CA SER A 209 0.95 5.60 7.51
C SER A 209 -0.30 6.38 7.11
N SER A 210 -1.44 5.67 7.07
CA SER A 210 -2.75 6.26 6.81
C SER A 210 -3.34 7.03 8.00
N TYR A 211 -2.71 7.04 9.18
CA TYR A 211 -3.27 7.65 10.38
C TYR A 211 -3.63 9.12 10.18
N ARG A 212 -2.78 9.87 9.47
CA ARG A 212 -3.03 11.29 9.17
C ARG A 212 -4.29 11.48 8.32
N CYS A 213 -4.61 10.52 7.44
CA CYS A 213 -5.85 10.54 6.68
C CYS A 213 -7.04 10.14 7.56
N ASN A 214 -7.00 8.93 8.12
CA ASN A 214 -8.12 8.37 8.88
C ASN A 214 -8.42 9.10 10.20
N GLY A 215 -7.38 9.60 10.85
CA GLY A 215 -7.44 10.24 12.17
C GLY A 215 -7.40 11.76 12.15
N GLU A 216 -6.80 12.40 11.14
CA GLU A 216 -6.63 13.87 11.12
C GLU A 216 -7.24 14.55 9.88
N GLY A 217 -7.82 13.77 8.95
CA GLY A 217 -8.49 14.33 7.77
C GLY A 217 -7.55 14.87 6.70
N HIS A 218 -6.27 14.49 6.74
CA HIS A 218 -5.37 14.80 5.63
C HIS A 218 -5.79 14.04 4.37
N PRO A 219 -5.78 14.67 3.19
CA PRO A 219 -6.10 13.98 1.95
C PRO A 219 -5.05 12.91 1.63
N ASP A 220 -5.51 11.71 1.26
CA ASP A 220 -4.68 10.62 0.76
C ASP A 220 -5.46 9.85 -0.32
N ASP A 221 -5.07 10.02 -1.59
CA ASP A 221 -5.73 9.39 -2.74
C ASP A 221 -5.60 7.86 -2.77
N LEU A 222 -4.76 7.28 -1.92
CA LEU A 222 -4.66 5.83 -1.75
C LEU A 222 -5.77 5.28 -0.87
N VAL A 223 -6.29 6.07 0.07
CA VAL A 223 -7.16 5.59 1.13
C VAL A 223 -8.62 5.72 0.72
N VAL A 224 -9.30 4.58 0.65
CA VAL A 224 -10.74 4.47 0.47
C VAL A 224 -11.35 4.09 1.82
N PRO A 225 -12.22 4.94 2.42
CA PRO A 225 -12.77 4.66 3.74
C PRO A 225 -13.68 3.42 3.70
N HIS A 226 -13.44 2.47 4.60
CA HIS A 226 -14.32 1.30 4.76
C HIS A 226 -15.66 1.71 5.39
N GLU A 227 -16.76 1.01 5.07
CA GLU A 227 -18.10 1.30 5.61
C GLU A 227 -18.15 1.39 7.15
N LEU A 228 -17.46 0.49 7.84
CA LEU A 228 -17.38 0.50 9.31
C LEU A 228 -16.59 1.69 9.87
N TYR A 229 -15.59 2.19 9.14
CA TYR A 229 -14.93 3.45 9.50
C TYR A 229 -15.90 4.61 9.28
N LEU A 230 -16.66 4.62 8.18
CA LEU A 230 -17.68 5.64 7.92
C LEU A 230 -18.75 5.69 9.02
N ARG A 231 -19.13 4.54 9.59
CA ARG A 231 -20.11 4.41 10.69
C ARG A 231 -19.62 4.91 12.05
N LEU A 232 -18.34 5.28 12.20
CA LEU A 232 -17.83 5.83 13.46
C LEU A 232 -18.41 7.21 13.79
N GLY A 233 -18.91 7.96 12.82
CA GLY A 233 -19.49 9.28 13.06
C GLY A 233 -20.41 9.71 11.92
N LEU A 234 -21.39 10.57 12.25
CA LEU A 234 -22.36 11.08 11.28
C LEU A 234 -21.73 12.01 10.24
N ASP A 235 -20.66 12.70 10.62
CA ASP A 235 -19.87 13.56 9.76
C ASP A 235 -18.38 13.23 9.87
N GLU A 236 -17.58 13.90 9.04
CA GLU A 236 -16.14 13.70 8.97
C GLU A 236 -15.42 14.01 10.28
N ALA A 237 -15.80 15.10 10.96
CA ALA A 237 -15.14 15.55 12.18
C ALA A 237 -15.40 14.59 13.35
N ALA A 238 -16.66 14.16 13.53
CA ALA A 238 -17.07 13.19 14.54
C ALA A 238 -16.40 11.83 14.29
N ARG A 239 -16.36 11.38 13.03
CA ARG A 239 -15.69 10.13 12.65
C ARG A 239 -14.20 10.15 12.99
N GLN A 240 -13.49 11.21 12.64
CA GLN A 240 -12.07 11.36 12.96
C GLN A 240 -11.83 11.47 14.47
N ALA A 241 -12.69 12.17 15.22
CA ALA A 241 -12.59 12.25 16.67
C ALA A 241 -12.73 10.87 17.33
N ASN A 242 -13.77 10.11 16.96
CA ASN A 242 -14.02 8.77 17.47
C ASN A 242 -12.89 7.80 17.05
N TYR A 243 -12.35 7.96 15.84
CA TYR A 243 -11.19 7.17 15.39
C TYR A 243 -9.93 7.46 16.21
N ARG A 244 -9.64 8.74 16.51
CA ARG A 244 -8.52 9.13 17.38
C ARG A 244 -8.68 8.56 18.79
N GLU A 245 -9.89 8.59 19.35
CA GLU A 245 -10.18 8.00 20.66
C GLU A 245 -9.93 6.49 20.67
N LEU A 246 -10.38 5.77 19.65
CA LEU A 246 -10.09 4.34 19.48
C LEU A 246 -8.57 4.07 19.42
N CYS A 247 -7.82 4.88 18.68
CA CYS A 247 -6.36 4.75 18.58
C CYS A 247 -5.62 5.16 19.86
N ALA A 248 -6.20 6.01 20.71
CA ALA A 248 -5.61 6.39 22.00
C ALA A 248 -5.64 5.23 23.02
N GLN A 249 -6.58 4.30 22.87
CA GLN A 249 -6.66 3.11 23.71
C GLN A 249 -5.54 2.13 23.35
N ALA A 250 -4.84 1.59 24.36
CA ALA A 250 -3.85 0.55 24.14
C ALA A 250 -4.52 -0.75 23.63
N LEU A 251 -3.88 -1.44 22.69
CA LEU A 251 -4.25 -2.81 22.35
C LEU A 251 -3.67 -3.76 23.40
N HIS A 252 -4.48 -4.70 23.87
CA HIS A 252 -4.03 -5.68 24.86
C HIS A 252 -2.96 -6.59 24.23
N PRO A 253 -1.92 -7.01 24.97
CA PRO A 253 -0.86 -7.88 24.43
C PRO A 253 -1.37 -9.17 23.78
N GLN A 254 -2.47 -9.72 24.29
CA GLN A 254 -3.11 -10.90 23.71
C GLN A 254 -3.74 -10.62 22.34
N GLU A 255 -4.36 -9.46 22.14
CA GLU A 255 -4.91 -9.05 20.85
C GLU A 255 -3.79 -8.88 19.81
N ILE A 256 -2.69 -8.24 20.21
CA ILE A 256 -1.49 -8.08 19.38
C ILE A 256 -0.94 -9.46 18.96
N ALA A 257 -0.88 -10.40 19.91
CA ALA A 257 -0.43 -11.75 19.63
C ALA A 257 -1.38 -12.49 18.67
N ALA A 258 -2.70 -12.36 18.85
CA ALA A 258 -3.71 -12.95 17.97
C ALA A 258 -3.55 -12.48 16.53
N ILE A 259 -3.44 -11.16 16.31
CA ILE A 259 -3.23 -10.56 14.98
C ILE A 259 -1.96 -11.10 14.32
N ARG A 260 -0.84 -11.14 15.06
CA ARG A 260 0.43 -11.66 14.55
C ARG A 260 0.35 -13.14 14.16
N ARG A 261 -0.36 -13.95 14.96
CA ARG A 261 -0.58 -15.38 14.66
C ARG A 261 -1.44 -15.57 13.41
N ALA A 262 -2.56 -14.84 13.32
CA ALA A 262 -3.51 -14.91 12.22
C ALA A 262 -2.81 -14.63 10.87
N VAL A 263 -2.07 -13.52 10.77
CA VAL A 263 -1.28 -13.16 9.59
C VAL A 263 -0.29 -14.26 9.21
N LYS A 264 0.52 -14.75 10.17
CA LYS A 264 1.58 -15.73 9.88
C LYS A 264 1.01 -17.04 9.34
N ARG A 265 -0.17 -17.47 9.83
CA ARG A 265 -0.86 -18.69 9.39
C ARG A 265 -1.71 -18.45 8.12
N GLY A 266 -2.14 -17.21 7.89
CA GLY A 266 -3.14 -16.86 6.90
C GLY A 266 -4.54 -17.36 7.28
N ASN A 267 -4.79 -17.48 8.58
CA ASN A 267 -6.09 -17.78 9.15
C ASN A 267 -6.85 -16.47 9.38
N PRO A 268 -8.18 -16.50 9.56
CA PRO A 268 -8.91 -15.34 10.05
C PRO A 268 -8.32 -14.78 11.34
N LEU A 269 -8.53 -13.48 11.58
CA LEU A 269 -8.25 -12.86 12.88
C LEU A 269 -9.11 -13.58 13.93
N GLU A 270 -8.50 -14.04 15.03
CA GLU A 270 -9.18 -14.70 16.15
C GLU A 270 -9.82 -13.64 17.07
#